data_AF-A0A0D7A9Q0-F1
#
_entry.id   AF-A0A0D7A9Q0-F1
#
_cell.length_a   1.000
_cell.length_b   1.000
_cell.length_c   1.000
_cell.angle_alpha   90.00
_cell.angle_beta   90.00
_cell.angle_gamma   90.00
#
_symmetry.space_group_name_H-M   'P 1'
#
loop_
_entity.id
_entity.type
_entity.pdbx_description
1 polymer ?
#
loop_
_entity_poly.entity_id
_entity_poly.type
_entity_poly.pdbx_seq_one_letter_code
_entity_poly.pdbx_strand_id
1 'polypeptide(L)'
;MNSNNVWEDDDNAALSRSAFSVPAPGEEGAEFSHAGAEGTLYTIVHSMVGRKHRIDMRMRRDRMQKQLNDWQHQLPALKDAYLQWKAHGPADNEDEDSLATCWSITVYSFRGIRQEFFRNHAGASINKMLALHGLIGALPVVPHVAFTFHFLKMFRQLHRVCPRFSIDAAACVLHNLHQRPRKPYLTQQLSNAYDVYLSIQRIVTAEIQAALKRADLEIQAHLLCTPCMYRLKDEATLQPSMLATCDGNNSLKLVDAAFRIGDPRIDNRTLPSFRYLEPEAVNVFKDDVANAAAAARRLQGSASTSSSLASGLPLGPNGANSDDIAWVESKEMGQDVVGQVDACVERWHAASPDAKKRMVELFAVAGVFLTLCRHGHVLVICDMICSGEL
;
A
#
# COMPACT_ATOMS: atom_id res chain seq x y z
N MET A 1 -11.28 -58.06 1.64
CA MET A 1 -10.31 -58.10 0.52
C MET A 1 -9.90 -56.67 0.24
N ASN A 2 -8.60 -56.39 0.42
CA ASN A 2 -7.96 -55.09 0.30
C ASN A 2 -8.09 -54.49 -1.11
N SER A 3 -8.43 -53.21 -1.18
CA SER A 3 -8.04 -52.33 -2.27
C SER A 3 -7.57 -51.01 -1.67
N ASN A 4 -6.27 -50.92 -1.39
CA ASN A 4 -5.60 -49.67 -1.04
C ASN A 4 -5.68 -48.72 -2.23
N ASN A 5 -6.53 -47.70 -2.17
CA ASN A 5 -6.38 -46.51 -3.01
C ASN A 5 -5.57 -45.48 -2.24
N VAL A 6 -4.25 -45.60 -2.38
CA VAL A 6 -3.29 -44.54 -2.09
C VAL A 6 -3.58 -43.43 -3.10
N TRP A 7 -4.14 -42.32 -2.62
CA TRP A 7 -4.18 -41.08 -3.39
C TRP A 7 -2.76 -40.51 -3.37
N GLU A 8 -1.94 -40.97 -4.32
CA GLU A 8 -0.67 -40.31 -4.63
C GLU A 8 -0.96 -38.87 -5.08
N ASP A 9 -0.20 -37.93 -4.51
CA ASP A 9 -0.24 -36.51 -4.82
C ASP A 9 -0.05 -36.27 -6.34
N ASP A 10 -1.16 -36.13 -7.06
CA ASP A 10 -1.20 -35.83 -8.50
C ASP A 10 -0.54 -34.45 -8.81
N ASP A 11 -0.44 -33.58 -7.79
CA ASP A 11 0.29 -32.31 -7.85
C ASP A 11 1.82 -32.50 -7.94
N ASN A 12 2.36 -33.56 -7.33
CA ASN A 12 3.80 -33.81 -7.32
C ASN A 12 4.25 -34.42 -8.65
N ALA A 13 3.44 -35.30 -9.24
CA ALA A 13 3.66 -35.83 -10.58
C ALA A 13 3.56 -34.75 -11.68
N ALA A 14 2.66 -33.78 -11.53
CA ALA A 14 2.54 -32.62 -12.42
C ALA A 14 3.75 -31.66 -12.30
N LEU A 15 4.22 -31.40 -11.08
CA LEU A 15 5.43 -30.60 -10.82
C LEU A 15 6.70 -31.28 -11.35
N SER A 16 6.85 -32.59 -11.15
CA SER A 16 8.01 -33.33 -11.66
C SER A 16 8.04 -33.42 -13.19
N ARG A 17 6.88 -33.50 -13.87
CA ARG A 17 6.82 -33.45 -15.35
C ARG A 17 7.05 -32.04 -15.91
N SER A 18 6.62 -31.01 -15.19
CA SER A 18 6.85 -29.60 -15.54
C SER A 18 8.30 -29.16 -15.36
N ALA A 19 9.04 -29.75 -14.43
CA ALA A 19 10.41 -29.35 -14.10
C ALA A 19 11.41 -29.62 -15.25
N PHE A 20 11.11 -30.55 -16.15
CA PHE A 20 11.94 -30.85 -17.32
C PHE A 20 11.51 -30.10 -18.59
N SER A 21 10.41 -29.36 -18.56
CA SER A 21 9.86 -28.63 -19.71
C SER A 21 9.86 -27.11 -19.56
N VAL A 22 10.33 -26.59 -18.42
CA VAL A 22 10.40 -25.16 -18.13
C VAL A 22 11.86 -24.79 -17.88
N PRO A 23 12.44 -23.85 -18.64
CA PRO A 23 13.80 -23.36 -18.41
C PRO A 23 13.96 -22.84 -16.98
N ALA A 24 15.19 -22.89 -16.45
CA ALA A 24 15.47 -22.34 -15.14
C ALA A 24 15.09 -20.84 -15.08
N PRO A 25 14.59 -20.33 -13.94
CA PRO A 25 14.24 -18.91 -13.82
C PRO A 25 15.43 -18.02 -14.19
N GLY A 26 15.29 -17.21 -15.25
CA GLY A 26 16.37 -16.37 -15.80
C GLY A 26 17.02 -16.87 -17.09
N GLU A 27 16.79 -18.12 -17.50
CA GLU A 27 17.20 -18.69 -18.80
C GLU A 27 16.09 -18.62 -19.86
N GLU A 28 14.96 -18.01 -19.52
CA GLU A 28 13.79 -17.83 -20.40
C GLU A 28 14.10 -17.02 -21.67
N GLY A 29 15.30 -16.45 -21.80
CA GLY A 29 15.78 -15.74 -22.99
C GLY A 29 16.86 -16.51 -23.78
N ALA A 30 17.39 -17.61 -23.27
CA ALA A 30 18.57 -18.28 -23.83
C ALA A 30 18.28 -19.00 -25.16
N GLU A 31 17.03 -19.43 -25.36
CA GLU A 31 16.58 -20.09 -26.59
C GLU A 31 16.01 -19.12 -27.63
N PHE A 32 15.96 -17.81 -27.33
CA PHE A 32 15.44 -16.80 -28.24
C PHE A 32 16.59 -16.14 -29.01
N SER A 33 16.82 -16.57 -30.25
CA SER A 33 17.59 -15.76 -31.19
C SER A 33 16.77 -14.51 -31.55
N HIS A 34 17.44 -13.38 -31.83
CA HIS A 34 16.80 -12.10 -32.16
C HIS A 34 16.06 -12.09 -33.52
N ALA A 35 15.73 -13.27 -34.08
CA ALA A 35 15.14 -13.45 -35.40
C ALA A 35 13.59 -13.53 -35.41
N GLY A 36 12.93 -13.44 -34.25
CA GLY A 36 11.50 -13.06 -34.15
C GLY A 36 10.44 -14.12 -34.53
N ALA A 37 10.81 -15.38 -34.77
CA ALA A 37 9.85 -16.45 -35.13
C ALA A 37 9.56 -17.47 -34.00
N GLU A 38 10.22 -17.34 -32.86
CA GLU A 38 10.49 -18.44 -31.91
C GLU A 38 9.41 -18.54 -30.83
N GLY A 39 8.73 -17.42 -30.54
CA GLY A 39 7.52 -17.40 -29.70
C GLY A 39 6.34 -18.16 -30.33
N THR A 40 6.31 -18.27 -31.66
CA THR A 40 5.28 -19.04 -32.38
C THR A 40 5.47 -20.53 -32.14
N LEU A 41 6.72 -21.00 -32.15
CA LEU A 41 7.05 -22.41 -31.91
C LEU A 41 6.75 -22.80 -30.46
N TYR A 42 7.12 -21.95 -29.49
CA TYR A 42 6.79 -22.12 -28.07
C TYR A 42 5.27 -22.22 -27.86
N THR A 43 4.49 -21.33 -28.49
CA THR A 43 3.03 -21.34 -28.41
C THR A 43 2.41 -22.59 -29.05
N ILE A 44 2.95 -23.05 -30.19
CA ILE A 44 2.48 -24.26 -30.87
C ILE A 44 2.76 -25.50 -30.03
N VAL A 45 3.98 -25.64 -29.49
CA VAL A 45 4.36 -26.79 -28.64
C VAL A 45 3.53 -26.81 -27.35
N HIS A 46 3.32 -25.66 -26.71
CA HIS A 46 2.44 -25.57 -25.53
C HIS A 46 0.96 -25.85 -25.85
N SER A 47 0.51 -25.51 -27.06
CA SER A 47 -0.86 -25.79 -27.52
C SER A 47 -1.09 -27.28 -27.84
N MET A 48 -0.04 -28.00 -28.23
CA MET A 48 -0.08 -29.45 -28.50
C MET A 48 -0.06 -30.29 -27.22
N VAL A 49 0.49 -29.77 -26.11
CA VAL A 49 0.65 -30.49 -24.84
C VAL A 49 -0.35 -30.02 -23.76
N GLY A 50 -0.95 -28.83 -23.91
CA GLY A 50 -1.85 -28.24 -22.91
C GLY A 50 -3.32 -28.61 -23.11
N ARG A 51 -3.99 -29.04 -22.02
CA ARG A 51 -5.46 -29.07 -21.92
C ARG A 51 -6.01 -27.73 -22.42
N LYS A 52 -7.09 -27.73 -23.24
CA LYS A 52 -7.78 -26.53 -23.74
C LYS A 52 -8.02 -25.54 -22.59
N HIS A 53 -7.14 -24.57 -22.44
CA HIS A 53 -7.26 -23.56 -21.41
C HIS A 53 -8.39 -22.63 -21.85
N ARG A 54 -9.47 -22.56 -21.05
CA ARG A 54 -10.51 -21.57 -21.30
C ARG A 54 -9.85 -20.19 -21.28
N ILE A 55 -9.88 -19.49 -22.41
CA ILE A 55 -9.30 -18.15 -22.52
C ILE A 55 -10.22 -17.22 -21.70
N ASP A 56 -9.75 -16.81 -20.54
CA ASP A 56 -10.42 -15.80 -19.73
C ASP A 56 -10.15 -14.43 -20.34
N MET A 57 -11.16 -13.89 -21.03
CA MET A 57 -11.09 -12.57 -21.67
C MET A 57 -11.07 -11.42 -20.65
N ARG A 58 -11.33 -11.69 -19.37
CA ARG A 58 -11.29 -10.66 -18.33
C ARG A 58 -9.86 -10.21 -18.09
N MET A 59 -9.67 -8.90 -18.06
CA MET A 59 -8.38 -8.33 -17.72
C MET A 59 -8.10 -8.51 -16.22
N ARG A 60 -6.82 -8.45 -15.83
CA ARG A 60 -6.41 -8.45 -14.42
C ARG A 60 -7.14 -7.36 -13.62
N ARG A 61 -7.38 -6.20 -14.26
CA ARG A 61 -8.17 -5.09 -13.72
C ARG A 61 -9.55 -5.54 -13.26
N ASP A 62 -10.29 -6.24 -14.12
CA ASP A 62 -11.66 -6.69 -13.85
C ASP A 62 -11.69 -7.71 -12.73
N ARG A 63 -10.74 -8.65 -12.73
CA ARG A 63 -10.61 -9.65 -11.67
C ARG A 63 -10.37 -9.01 -10.30
N MET A 64 -9.45 -8.04 -10.24
CA MET A 64 -9.16 -7.31 -9.00
C MET A 64 -10.35 -6.46 -8.54
N GLN A 65 -11.03 -5.76 -9.45
CA GLN A 65 -12.17 -4.92 -9.07
C GLN A 65 -13.35 -5.76 -8.57
N LYS A 66 -13.63 -6.88 -9.25
CA LYS A 66 -14.65 -7.81 -8.80
C LYS A 66 -14.34 -8.33 -7.40
N GLN A 67 -13.10 -8.75 -7.16
CA GLN A 67 -12.67 -9.22 -5.85
C GLN A 67 -12.84 -8.15 -4.77
N LEU A 68 -12.50 -6.88 -5.05
CA LEU A 68 -12.72 -5.77 -4.11
C LEU A 68 -14.20 -5.58 -3.79
N ASN A 69 -15.05 -5.56 -4.82
CA ASN A 69 -16.50 -5.40 -4.66
C ASN A 69 -17.10 -6.56 -3.84
N ASP A 70 -16.69 -7.80 -4.14
CA ASP A 70 -17.15 -9.00 -3.44
C ASP A 70 -16.75 -8.98 -1.95
N TRP A 71 -15.54 -8.49 -1.63
CA TRP A 71 -15.12 -8.29 -0.25
C TRP A 71 -15.89 -7.18 0.44
N GLN A 72 -16.08 -6.04 -0.24
CA GLN A 72 -16.80 -4.90 0.32
C GLN A 72 -18.24 -5.26 0.71
N HIS A 73 -18.90 -6.10 -0.10
CA HIS A 73 -20.24 -6.60 0.19
C HIS A 73 -20.29 -7.51 1.43
N GLN A 74 -19.21 -8.25 1.72
CA GLN A 74 -19.12 -9.17 2.86
C GLN A 74 -18.63 -8.51 4.15
N LEU A 75 -17.94 -7.36 4.07
CA LEU A 75 -17.28 -6.71 5.21
C LEU A 75 -18.16 -6.52 6.45
N PRO A 76 -19.44 -6.07 6.36
CA PRO A 76 -20.29 -5.92 7.53
C PRO A 76 -20.47 -7.24 8.30
N ALA A 77 -20.81 -8.31 7.58
CA ALA A 77 -20.99 -9.64 8.16
C ALA A 77 -19.69 -10.23 8.72
N LEU A 78 -18.55 -9.96 8.06
CA LEU A 78 -17.23 -10.40 8.54
C LEU A 78 -16.82 -9.68 9.83
N LYS A 79 -17.13 -8.38 9.94
CA LYS A 79 -16.89 -7.59 11.15
C LYS A 79 -17.70 -8.14 12.32
N ASP A 80 -19.00 -8.40 12.12
CA ASP A 80 -19.85 -8.98 13.17
C ASP A 80 -19.34 -10.36 13.62
N ALA A 81 -19.01 -11.24 12.66
CA ALA A 81 -18.44 -12.56 12.95
C ALA A 81 -17.09 -12.47 13.68
N TYR A 82 -16.21 -11.53 13.28
CA TYR A 82 -14.94 -11.27 13.95
C TYR A 82 -15.14 -10.82 15.40
N LEU A 83 -16.11 -9.96 15.67
CA LEU A 83 -16.42 -9.49 17.03
C LEU A 83 -17.00 -10.62 17.90
N GLN A 84 -17.91 -11.42 17.35
CA GLN A 84 -18.46 -12.60 18.03
C GLN A 84 -17.34 -13.59 18.39
N TRP A 85 -16.48 -13.92 17.42
CA TRP A 85 -15.32 -14.77 17.65
C TRP A 85 -14.37 -14.21 18.71
N LYS A 86 -14.13 -12.90 18.68
CA LYS A 86 -13.24 -12.24 19.65
C LYS A 86 -13.82 -12.25 21.07
N ALA A 87 -15.15 -12.21 21.21
CA ALA A 87 -15.84 -12.21 22.50
C ALA A 87 -15.97 -13.61 23.09
N HIS A 88 -16.28 -14.61 22.27
CA HIS A 88 -16.68 -15.96 22.74
C HIS A 88 -15.71 -17.07 22.34
N GLY A 89 -14.75 -16.80 21.46
CA GLY A 89 -13.89 -17.82 20.88
C GLY A 89 -14.50 -18.44 19.62
N PRO A 90 -13.91 -19.53 19.10
CA PRO A 90 -14.46 -20.25 17.95
C PRO A 90 -15.86 -20.79 18.28
N ALA A 91 -16.80 -20.66 17.35
CA ALA A 91 -18.13 -21.25 17.50
C ALA A 91 -18.03 -22.78 17.67
N ASP A 92 -18.86 -23.32 18.56
CA ASP A 92 -18.97 -24.77 18.76
C ASP A 92 -19.58 -25.42 17.53
N ASN A 93 -19.01 -26.57 17.13
CA ASN A 93 -19.60 -27.42 16.09
C ASN A 93 -20.73 -28.22 16.73
N GLU A 94 -21.82 -27.57 17.14
CA GLU A 94 -22.97 -28.27 17.70
C GLU A 94 -23.62 -29.16 16.61
N ASP A 95 -24.03 -30.37 17.03
CA ASP A 95 -24.72 -31.45 16.30
C ASP A 95 -23.86 -32.44 15.48
N GLU A 96 -23.31 -33.49 16.10
CA GLU A 96 -22.62 -34.60 15.41
C GLU A 96 -23.49 -35.40 14.40
N ASP A 97 -24.81 -35.18 14.36
CA ASP A 97 -25.76 -36.19 13.86
C ASP A 97 -26.45 -35.86 12.51
N SER A 98 -25.88 -35.00 11.68
CA SER A 98 -26.46 -34.63 10.37
C SER A 98 -25.51 -34.89 9.20
N LEU A 99 -26.03 -35.57 8.15
CA LEU A 99 -25.43 -35.85 6.84
C LEU A 99 -25.09 -34.60 5.99
N ALA A 100 -24.77 -33.47 6.62
CA ALA A 100 -24.45 -32.23 5.94
C ALA A 100 -23.18 -32.38 5.10
N THR A 101 -23.21 -31.87 3.86
CA THR A 101 -22.04 -31.85 2.98
C THR A 101 -20.94 -31.01 3.64
N CYS A 102 -19.81 -31.62 3.96
CA CYS A 102 -18.64 -30.94 4.48
C CYS A 102 -17.74 -30.45 3.34
N TRP A 103 -17.06 -29.33 3.55
CA TRP A 103 -15.98 -28.85 2.70
C TRP A 103 -14.74 -28.64 3.56
N SER A 104 -13.56 -28.70 2.94
CA SER A 104 -12.30 -28.55 3.65
C SER A 104 -11.51 -27.34 3.15
N ILE A 105 -10.72 -26.73 4.04
CA ILE A 105 -9.82 -25.63 3.72
C ILE A 105 -8.45 -25.83 4.35
N THR A 106 -7.41 -25.39 3.64
CA THR A 106 -6.06 -25.39 4.19
C THR A 106 -5.88 -24.14 5.05
N VAL A 107 -5.64 -24.32 6.35
CA VAL A 107 -5.46 -23.24 7.32
C VAL A 107 -3.99 -23.03 7.61
N TYR A 108 -3.53 -21.79 7.45
CA TYR A 108 -2.18 -21.34 7.80
C TYR A 108 -2.19 -20.58 9.13
N SER A 109 -1.27 -20.97 10.01
CA SER A 109 -1.05 -20.35 11.31
C SER A 109 0.39 -20.55 11.75
N PHE A 110 0.86 -19.78 12.74
CA PHE A 110 2.11 -20.10 13.43
C PHE A 110 2.05 -21.45 14.18
N ARG A 111 0.85 -21.92 14.54
CA ARG A 111 0.66 -23.22 15.22
C ARG A 111 0.78 -24.44 14.30
N GLY A 112 0.70 -24.26 12.99
CA GLY A 112 0.67 -25.36 12.03
C GLY A 112 -0.02 -25.00 10.72
N ILE A 113 0.27 -25.76 9.68
CA ILE A 113 -0.53 -25.85 8.45
C ILE A 113 -1.37 -27.12 8.54
N ARG A 114 -2.70 -26.97 8.57
CA ARG A 114 -3.64 -28.09 8.75
C ARG A 114 -4.84 -27.95 7.84
N GLN A 115 -5.51 -29.07 7.59
CA GLN A 115 -6.78 -29.10 6.89
C GLN A 115 -7.91 -29.07 7.92
N GLU A 116 -8.82 -28.11 7.79
CA GLU A 116 -10.01 -28.01 8.63
C GLU A 116 -11.26 -28.26 7.80
N PHE A 117 -12.25 -28.91 8.42
CA PHE A 117 -13.50 -29.28 7.79
C PHE A 117 -14.63 -28.43 8.37
N PHE A 118 -15.45 -27.89 7.48
CA PHE A 118 -16.58 -27.04 7.80
C PHE A 118 -17.83 -27.63 7.17
N ARG A 119 -18.95 -27.47 7.87
CA ARG A 119 -20.25 -27.87 7.35
C ARG A 119 -20.80 -26.80 6.43
N ASN A 120 -21.55 -27.22 5.43
CA ASN A 120 -22.26 -26.30 4.57
C ASN A 120 -23.53 -25.81 5.27
N HIS A 121 -23.58 -24.53 5.67
CA HIS A 121 -24.80 -23.90 6.15
C HIS A 121 -25.50 -23.16 5.01
N ALA A 122 -26.74 -23.55 4.72
CA ALA A 122 -27.53 -22.94 3.66
C ALA A 122 -27.63 -21.42 3.85
N GLY A 123 -27.12 -20.65 2.88
CA GLY A 123 -27.22 -19.19 2.82
C GLY A 123 -26.15 -18.40 3.59
N ALA A 124 -25.26 -19.04 4.34
CA ALA A 124 -24.14 -18.35 5.00
C ALA A 124 -22.95 -18.17 4.03
N SER A 125 -22.34 -16.97 4.01
CA SER A 125 -21.11 -16.80 3.23
C SER A 125 -19.97 -17.60 3.86
N ILE A 126 -19.16 -18.24 3.00
CA ILE A 126 -18.04 -19.09 3.44
C ILE A 126 -17.10 -18.32 4.38
N ASN A 127 -16.75 -17.09 4.02
CA ASN A 127 -15.85 -16.27 4.84
C ASN A 127 -16.48 -15.82 6.16
N LYS A 128 -17.81 -15.67 6.26
CA LYS A 128 -18.49 -15.41 7.54
C LYS A 128 -18.34 -16.61 8.48
N MET A 129 -18.56 -17.83 7.97
CA MET A 129 -18.36 -19.05 8.76
C MET A 129 -16.90 -19.17 9.22
N LEU A 130 -15.94 -18.98 8.30
CA LEU A 130 -14.52 -18.95 8.66
C LEU A 130 -14.22 -17.93 9.76
N ALA A 131 -14.79 -16.72 9.67
CA ALA A 131 -14.58 -15.67 10.65
C ALA A 131 -15.10 -16.04 12.04
N LEU A 132 -16.23 -16.76 12.15
CA LEU A 132 -16.76 -17.27 13.42
C LEU A 132 -15.81 -18.28 14.09
N HIS A 133 -15.01 -19.00 13.31
CA HIS A 133 -13.97 -19.91 13.83
C HIS A 133 -12.58 -19.25 13.93
N GLY A 134 -12.48 -17.94 13.72
CA GLY A 134 -11.23 -17.19 13.87
C GLY A 134 -10.32 -17.23 12.65
N LEU A 135 -10.90 -17.44 11.46
CA LEU A 135 -10.20 -17.60 10.20
C LEU A 135 -10.69 -16.58 9.17
N ILE A 136 -9.87 -16.29 8.17
CA ILE A 136 -10.31 -15.54 6.98
C ILE A 136 -9.69 -16.14 5.73
N GLY A 137 -10.51 -16.32 4.69
CA GLY A 137 -10.06 -16.85 3.41
C GLY A 137 -9.23 -15.86 2.62
N ALA A 138 -8.39 -16.38 1.71
CA ALA A 138 -7.61 -15.58 0.77
C ALA A 138 -8.43 -15.03 -0.41
N LEU A 139 -9.67 -15.51 -0.59
CA LEU A 139 -10.58 -15.14 -1.67
C LEU A 139 -12.01 -14.97 -1.16
N PRO A 140 -12.82 -14.07 -1.77
CA PRO A 140 -14.14 -13.72 -1.24
C PRO A 140 -15.21 -14.78 -1.52
N VAL A 141 -15.13 -15.50 -2.65
CA VAL A 141 -16.20 -16.42 -3.09
C VAL A 141 -15.84 -17.88 -2.78
N VAL A 142 -14.69 -18.36 -3.27
CA VAL A 142 -14.26 -19.76 -3.11
C VAL A 142 -12.83 -19.79 -2.54
N PRO A 143 -12.67 -19.70 -1.21
CA PRO A 143 -11.34 -19.77 -0.60
C PRO A 143 -10.87 -21.23 -0.47
N HIS A 144 -9.70 -21.54 -1.03
CA HIS A 144 -9.00 -22.82 -0.80
C HIS A 144 -7.99 -22.76 0.35
N VAL A 145 -7.63 -21.53 0.75
CA VAL A 145 -6.65 -21.24 1.79
C VAL A 145 -7.24 -20.19 2.72
N ALA A 146 -7.07 -20.38 4.02
CA ALA A 146 -7.41 -19.41 5.05
C ALA A 146 -6.26 -19.19 6.03
N PHE A 147 -6.30 -18.04 6.69
CA PHE A 147 -5.33 -17.65 7.70
C PHE A 147 -6.03 -17.37 9.02
N THR A 148 -5.42 -17.79 10.13
CA THR A 148 -5.96 -17.48 11.46
C THR A 148 -5.85 -15.97 11.75
N PHE A 149 -6.88 -15.38 12.38
CA PHE A 149 -6.80 -13.98 12.85
C PHE A 149 -5.68 -13.77 13.86
N HIS A 150 -5.34 -14.79 14.66
CA HIS A 150 -4.18 -14.76 15.54
C HIS A 150 -2.88 -14.54 14.78
N PHE A 151 -2.66 -15.29 13.69
CA PHE A 151 -1.49 -15.11 12.83
C PHE A 151 -1.45 -13.70 12.22
N LEU A 152 -2.57 -13.22 11.66
CA LEU A 152 -2.63 -11.88 11.06
C LEU A 152 -2.42 -10.76 12.09
N LYS A 153 -2.92 -10.93 13.32
CA LYS A 153 -2.67 -10.03 14.45
C LYS A 153 -1.20 -10.01 14.83
N MET A 154 -0.56 -11.18 14.95
CA MET A 154 0.86 -11.28 15.25
C MET A 154 1.72 -10.66 14.16
N PHE A 155 1.45 -11.00 12.89
CA PHE A 155 2.12 -10.40 11.74
C PHE A 155 2.00 -8.86 11.76
N ARG A 156 0.80 -8.32 12.02
CA ARG A 156 0.60 -6.87 12.15
C ARG A 156 1.47 -6.25 13.25
N GLN A 157 1.65 -6.89 14.40
CA GLN A 157 2.51 -6.34 15.46
C GLN A 157 3.99 -6.45 15.10
N LEU A 158 4.42 -7.57 14.52
CA LEU A 158 5.80 -7.75 14.06
C LEU A 158 6.18 -6.71 13.00
N HIS A 159 5.30 -6.49 12.02
CA HIS A 159 5.52 -5.50 10.96
C HIS A 159 5.53 -4.05 11.48
N ARG A 160 4.85 -3.76 12.60
CA ARG A 160 4.91 -2.43 13.24
C ARG A 160 6.27 -2.13 13.86
N VAL A 161 6.91 -3.16 14.43
CA VAL A 161 8.24 -3.03 15.06
C VAL A 161 9.35 -3.13 14.02
N CYS A 162 9.18 -4.02 13.04
CA CYS A 162 10.13 -4.23 11.96
C CYS A 162 9.42 -4.14 10.61
N PRO A 163 9.31 -2.94 10.00
CA PRO A 163 8.68 -2.75 8.69
C PRO A 163 9.38 -3.50 7.55
N ARG A 164 10.63 -3.95 7.75
CA ARG A 164 11.37 -4.80 6.81
C ARG A 164 10.85 -6.24 6.76
N PHE A 165 10.05 -6.67 7.75
CA PHE A 165 9.42 -7.97 7.77
C PHE A 165 8.20 -8.01 6.84
N SER A 166 8.48 -8.20 5.55
CA SER A 166 7.48 -8.15 4.48
C SER A 166 6.47 -9.30 4.54
N ILE A 167 5.38 -9.16 3.78
CA ILE A 167 4.39 -10.24 3.59
C ILE A 167 5.05 -11.48 2.97
N ASP A 168 6.00 -11.30 2.05
CA ASP A 168 6.75 -12.43 1.46
C ASP A 168 7.63 -13.12 2.50
N ALA A 169 8.30 -12.35 3.36
CA ALA A 169 9.08 -12.90 4.47
C ALA A 169 8.17 -13.68 5.43
N ALA A 170 6.98 -13.17 5.75
CA ALA A 170 6.01 -13.89 6.58
C ALA A 170 5.50 -15.18 5.93
N ALA A 171 5.26 -15.19 4.62
CA ALA A 171 4.89 -16.38 3.87
C ALA A 171 6.04 -17.42 3.85
N CYS A 172 7.29 -16.96 3.70
CA CYS A 172 8.47 -17.82 3.81
C CYS A 172 8.63 -18.41 5.21
N VAL A 173 8.43 -17.60 6.26
CA VAL A 173 8.46 -18.06 7.65
C VAL A 173 7.42 -19.16 7.89
N LEU A 174 6.19 -19.01 7.38
CA LEU A 174 5.17 -20.07 7.50
C LEU A 174 5.62 -21.38 6.86
N HIS A 175 6.22 -21.34 5.68
CA HIS A 175 6.75 -22.55 5.03
C HIS A 175 7.91 -23.16 5.82
N ASN A 176 8.88 -22.35 6.22
CA ASN A 176 10.08 -22.81 6.93
C ASN A 176 9.75 -23.38 8.31
N LEU A 177 8.88 -22.72 9.09
CA LEU A 177 8.45 -23.20 10.41
C LEU A 177 7.77 -24.57 10.34
N HIS A 178 7.04 -24.83 9.26
CA HIS A 178 6.26 -26.06 9.09
C HIS A 178 6.90 -27.04 8.11
N GLN A 179 8.17 -26.82 7.75
CA GLN A 179 8.95 -27.67 6.83
C GLN A 179 8.20 -27.97 5.51
N ARG A 180 7.51 -26.97 4.95
CA ARG A 180 6.79 -27.08 3.68
C ARG A 180 7.60 -26.44 2.54
N PRO A 181 7.54 -26.97 1.31
CA PRO A 181 8.11 -26.31 0.13
C PRO A 181 7.50 -24.91 -0.08
N ARG A 182 8.30 -23.99 -0.61
CA ARG A 182 7.84 -22.63 -0.93
C ARG A 182 6.79 -22.68 -2.02
N LYS A 183 5.58 -22.22 -1.70
CA LYS A 183 4.51 -21.98 -2.68
C LYS A 183 4.54 -20.53 -3.17
N PRO A 184 4.70 -20.27 -4.49
CA PRO A 184 4.88 -18.90 -5.01
C PRO A 184 3.63 -18.03 -4.84
N TYR A 185 2.45 -18.64 -4.81
CA TYR A 185 1.16 -17.94 -4.69
C TYR A 185 0.77 -17.59 -3.23
N LEU A 186 1.45 -18.13 -2.22
CA LEU A 186 1.06 -17.90 -0.81
C LEU A 186 1.19 -16.43 -0.42
N THR A 187 2.21 -15.73 -0.93
CA THR A 187 2.42 -14.30 -0.66
C THR A 187 1.22 -13.46 -1.10
N GLN A 188 0.66 -13.73 -2.30
CA GLN A 188 -0.53 -13.05 -2.77
C GLN A 188 -1.77 -13.43 -1.95
N GLN A 189 -1.93 -14.71 -1.62
CA GLN A 189 -3.05 -15.19 -0.80
C GLN A 189 -3.05 -14.55 0.59
N LEU A 190 -1.87 -14.45 1.21
CA LEU A 190 -1.67 -13.78 2.48
C LEU A 190 -1.97 -12.29 2.37
N SER A 191 -1.46 -11.61 1.33
CA SER A 191 -1.76 -10.19 1.11
C SER A 191 -3.27 -9.94 1.04
N ASN A 192 -3.99 -10.75 0.26
CA ASN A 192 -5.44 -10.63 0.12
C ASN A 192 -6.16 -10.79 1.47
N ALA A 193 -5.82 -11.83 2.24
CA ALA A 193 -6.41 -12.08 3.55
C ALA A 193 -6.06 -10.97 4.56
N TYR A 194 -4.83 -10.46 4.50
CA TYR A 194 -4.35 -9.40 5.37
C TYR A 194 -5.06 -8.06 5.10
N ASP A 195 -5.30 -7.70 3.84
CA ASP A 195 -6.04 -6.49 3.46
C ASP A 195 -7.48 -6.50 4.00
N VAL A 196 -8.15 -7.67 3.93
CA VAL A 196 -9.49 -7.85 4.50
C VAL A 196 -9.45 -7.75 6.02
N TYR A 197 -8.48 -8.38 6.67
CA TYR A 197 -8.28 -8.25 8.11
C TYR A 197 -8.04 -6.79 8.54
N LEU A 198 -7.21 -6.03 7.82
CA LEU A 198 -7.01 -4.61 8.09
C LEU A 198 -8.30 -3.81 7.88
N SER A 199 -9.10 -4.15 6.88
CA SER A 199 -10.41 -3.52 6.66
C SER A 199 -11.38 -3.78 7.82
N ILE A 200 -11.46 -5.01 8.33
CA ILE A 200 -12.22 -5.34 9.53
C ILE A 200 -11.74 -4.50 10.73
N GLN A 201 -10.42 -4.41 10.93
CA GLN A 201 -9.85 -3.62 12.03
C GLN A 201 -10.17 -2.12 11.92
N ARG A 202 -10.21 -1.57 10.70
CA ARG A 202 -10.59 -0.17 10.46
C ARG A 202 -12.05 0.08 10.81
N ILE A 203 -12.96 -0.80 10.37
CA ILE A 203 -14.39 -0.69 10.69
C ILE A 203 -14.62 -0.76 12.19
N VAL A 204 -14.01 -1.74 12.87
CA VAL A 204 -14.09 -1.87 14.34
C VAL A 204 -13.54 -0.62 15.03
N THR A 205 -12.42 -0.07 14.55
CA THR A 205 -11.86 1.17 15.12
C THR A 205 -12.82 2.35 14.92
N ALA A 206 -13.43 2.48 13.74
CA ALA A 206 -14.40 3.53 13.46
C ALA A 206 -15.65 3.41 14.36
N GLU A 207 -16.19 2.21 14.56
CA GLU A 207 -17.31 1.97 15.48
C GLU A 207 -16.95 2.29 16.92
N ILE A 208 -15.72 1.97 17.37
CA ILE A 208 -15.24 2.34 18.69
C ILE A 208 -15.15 3.87 18.83
N GLN A 209 -14.60 4.57 17.83
CA GLN A 209 -14.55 6.04 17.87
C GLN A 209 -15.96 6.65 17.89
N ALA A 210 -16.89 6.11 17.11
CA ALA A 210 -18.29 6.54 17.12
C ALA A 210 -18.95 6.31 18.49
N ALA A 211 -18.77 5.13 19.09
CA ALA A 211 -19.30 4.80 20.42
C ALA A 211 -18.72 5.71 21.52
N LEU A 212 -17.45 6.09 21.40
CA LEU A 212 -16.77 7.04 22.30
C LEU A 212 -17.11 8.51 22.00
N LYS A 213 -17.99 8.80 21.04
CA LYS A 213 -18.33 10.16 20.57
C LYS A 213 -17.11 10.95 20.07
N ARG A 214 -16.17 10.24 19.44
CA ARG A 214 -14.92 10.76 18.86
C ARG A 214 -14.86 10.55 17.35
N ALA A 215 -16.00 10.38 16.68
CA ALA A 215 -16.05 10.27 15.22
C ALA A 215 -15.88 11.63 14.53
N ASP A 216 -16.18 12.72 15.24
CA ASP A 216 -16.05 14.09 14.74
C ASP A 216 -14.59 14.48 14.46
N LEU A 217 -14.36 15.15 13.34
CA LEU A 217 -13.04 15.53 12.86
C LEU A 217 -12.35 16.52 13.79
N GLU A 218 -13.07 17.53 14.29
CA GLU A 218 -12.51 18.52 15.20
C GLU A 218 -12.11 17.84 16.51
N ILE A 219 -12.95 16.95 17.04
CA ILE A 219 -12.63 16.19 18.26
C ILE A 219 -11.38 15.32 18.04
N GLN A 220 -11.28 14.64 16.90
CA GLN A 220 -10.10 13.82 16.59
C GLN A 220 -8.83 14.64 16.44
N ALA A 221 -8.92 15.83 15.84
CA ALA A 221 -7.80 16.76 15.73
C ALA A 221 -7.34 17.22 17.13
N HIS A 222 -8.25 17.63 18.02
CA HIS A 222 -7.90 18.07 19.37
C HIS A 222 -7.29 16.95 20.24
N LEU A 223 -7.65 15.69 19.98
CA LEU A 223 -7.16 14.52 20.72
C LEU A 223 -5.93 13.85 20.09
N LEU A 224 -5.41 14.37 18.97
CA LEU A 224 -4.33 13.71 18.24
C LEU A 224 -3.02 13.72 19.03
N CYS A 225 -2.67 14.87 19.61
CA CYS A 225 -1.53 15.02 20.50
C CYS A 225 -1.96 15.86 21.70
N THR A 226 -2.28 15.20 22.81
CA THR A 226 -2.79 15.87 24.02
C THR A 226 -1.90 17.05 24.43
N PRO A 227 -0.56 16.94 24.49
CA PRO A 227 0.27 18.09 24.88
C PRO A 227 0.35 19.23 23.85
N CYS A 228 0.02 18.99 22.57
CA CYS A 228 0.05 20.05 21.54
C CYS A 228 -1.32 20.69 21.31
N MET A 229 -2.40 19.92 21.46
CA MET A 229 -3.72 20.26 20.93
C MET A 229 -4.81 20.35 22.00
N TYR A 230 -4.58 19.80 23.19
CA TYR A 230 -5.52 19.87 24.30
C TYR A 230 -5.10 20.95 25.31
N ARG A 231 -5.48 22.20 25.03
CA ARG A 231 -5.15 23.37 25.87
C ARG A 231 -6.08 23.50 27.07
N LEU A 232 -5.52 23.71 28.25
CA LEU A 232 -6.30 24.00 29.47
C LEU A 232 -6.54 25.51 29.64
N LYS A 233 -7.57 25.88 30.40
CA LYS A 233 -7.97 27.29 30.61
C LYS A 233 -6.85 28.16 31.21
N ASP A 234 -6.05 27.58 32.10
CA ASP A 234 -4.99 28.27 32.85
C ASP A 234 -3.58 27.95 32.30
N GLU A 235 -3.49 27.38 31.10
CA GLU A 235 -2.21 27.02 30.49
C GLU A 235 -1.53 28.23 29.84
N ALA A 236 -0.20 28.33 30.00
CA ALA A 236 0.58 29.38 29.37
C ALA A 236 0.49 29.28 27.83
N THR A 237 0.23 30.41 27.17
CA THR A 237 0.18 30.45 25.70
C THR A 237 1.59 30.33 25.14
N LEU A 238 1.85 29.27 24.38
CA LEU A 238 3.13 29.03 23.71
C LEU A 238 3.20 29.79 22.37
N GLN A 239 4.36 30.38 22.07
CA GLN A 239 4.70 30.95 20.75
C GLN A 239 6.10 30.43 20.33
N PRO A 240 6.20 29.57 19.29
CA PRO A 240 5.10 28.97 18.53
C PRO A 240 4.26 28.00 19.38
N SER A 241 2.98 27.86 19.03
CA SER A 241 2.04 27.05 19.84
C SER A 241 2.19 25.54 19.65
N MET A 242 2.84 25.13 18.57
CA MET A 242 3.20 23.75 18.29
C MET A 242 4.47 23.76 17.44
N LEU A 243 5.39 22.85 17.72
CA LEU A 243 6.50 22.53 16.84
C LEU A 243 6.15 21.29 16.04
N ALA A 244 6.21 21.41 14.72
CA ALA A 244 6.02 20.32 13.79
C ALA A 244 7.25 20.16 12.92
N THR A 245 7.54 18.92 12.54
CA THR A 245 8.51 18.59 11.50
C THR A 245 7.76 17.94 10.35
N CYS A 246 8.13 18.29 9.12
CA CYS A 246 7.63 17.65 7.93
C CYS A 246 8.83 17.05 7.20
N ASP A 247 8.73 15.78 6.84
CA ASP A 247 9.74 15.11 6.03
C ASP A 247 9.08 14.44 4.82
N GLY A 248 9.78 14.51 3.69
CA GLY A 248 9.39 13.87 2.45
C GLY A 248 10.33 12.72 2.18
N ASN A 249 9.82 11.49 2.15
CA ASN A 249 10.63 10.37 1.69
C ASN A 249 10.43 10.16 0.19
N ASN A 250 11.53 10.17 -0.57
CA ASN A 250 11.58 9.78 -1.98
C ASN A 250 11.35 8.27 -2.11
N SER A 251 10.08 7.88 -2.08
CA SER A 251 9.65 6.53 -2.39
C SER A 251 8.95 6.59 -3.73
N LEU A 252 9.72 6.28 -4.78
CA LEU A 252 9.27 6.23 -6.17
C LEU A 252 8.16 5.16 -6.28
N LYS A 253 6.91 5.62 -6.13
CA LYS A 253 5.71 4.80 -6.07
C LYS A 253 4.91 5.13 -7.31
N LEU A 254 4.49 4.10 -8.05
CA LEU A 254 3.63 4.25 -9.21
C LEU A 254 4.25 5.04 -10.37
N VAL A 255 4.69 4.32 -11.40
CA VAL A 255 5.04 4.90 -12.71
C VAL A 255 3.82 5.59 -13.31
N ASP A 256 4.01 6.80 -13.83
CA ASP A 256 2.98 7.61 -14.46
C ASP A 256 2.39 6.91 -15.69
N ALA A 257 1.08 7.10 -15.89
CA ALA A 257 0.34 6.50 -16.99
C ALA A 257 0.91 6.90 -18.37
N ALA A 258 1.48 8.10 -18.50
CA ALA A 258 2.12 8.57 -19.73
C ALA A 258 3.29 7.67 -20.19
N PHE A 259 3.93 6.95 -19.26
CA PHE A 259 5.04 6.05 -19.55
C PHE A 259 4.64 4.57 -19.52
N ARG A 260 3.36 4.24 -19.30
CA ARG A 260 2.85 2.87 -19.28
C ARG A 260 2.13 2.53 -20.58
N ILE A 261 2.35 1.30 -21.06
CA ILE A 261 1.59 0.74 -22.17
C ILE A 261 0.26 0.19 -21.62
N GLY A 262 -0.85 0.62 -22.21
CA GLY A 262 -2.20 0.15 -21.88
C GLY A 262 -3.03 1.15 -21.05
N ASP A 263 -4.29 0.79 -20.78
CA ASP A 263 -5.20 1.69 -20.08
C ASP A 263 -4.85 1.83 -18.58
N PRO A 264 -4.79 3.06 -18.05
CA PRO A 264 -4.56 3.27 -16.63
C PRO A 264 -5.71 2.67 -15.80
N ARG A 265 -5.35 1.89 -14.78
CA ARG A 265 -6.30 1.49 -13.74
C ARG A 265 -6.42 2.63 -12.74
N ILE A 266 -7.60 3.22 -12.65
CA ILE A 266 -7.95 4.15 -11.57
C ILE A 266 -8.07 3.33 -10.27
N ASP A 267 -7.30 3.70 -9.26
CA ASP A 267 -7.45 3.16 -7.91
C ASP A 267 -8.49 4.01 -7.17
N ASN A 268 -9.67 3.43 -6.95
CA ASN A 268 -10.80 4.12 -6.30
C ASN A 268 -10.86 3.87 -4.79
N ARG A 269 -9.79 3.32 -4.21
CA ARG A 269 -9.72 3.07 -2.77
C ARG A 269 -9.38 4.38 -2.06
N THR A 270 -10.24 4.76 -1.11
CA THR A 270 -9.97 5.87 -0.19
C THR A 270 -9.58 5.31 1.18
N LEU A 271 -8.66 5.98 1.87
CA LEU A 271 -8.34 5.64 3.26
C LEU A 271 -9.28 6.44 4.17
N PRO A 272 -10.14 5.78 4.99
CA PRO A 272 -11.07 6.49 5.87
C PRO A 272 -10.35 7.03 7.12
N SER A 273 -9.42 7.96 6.91
CA SER A 273 -8.64 8.59 7.96
C SER A 273 -8.37 10.03 7.58
N PHE A 274 -8.80 10.97 8.41
CA PHE A 274 -8.55 12.40 8.21
C PHE A 274 -7.08 12.80 8.12
N ARG A 275 -6.18 11.94 8.63
CA ARG A 275 -4.75 12.16 8.53
C ARG A 275 -4.25 12.07 7.10
N TYR A 276 -4.93 11.31 6.23
CA TYR A 276 -4.52 11.18 4.84
C TYR A 276 -5.18 12.30 4.03
N LEU A 277 -4.38 13.21 3.49
CA LEU A 277 -4.88 14.26 2.61
C LEU A 277 -4.98 13.69 1.20
N GLU A 278 -6.20 13.69 0.67
CA GLU A 278 -6.46 13.25 -0.71
C GLU A 278 -5.91 14.28 -1.71
N PRO A 279 -5.56 13.87 -2.94
CA PRO A 279 -5.01 14.75 -3.96
C PRO A 279 -5.85 16.00 -4.20
N GLU A 280 -7.18 15.90 -4.16
CA GLU A 280 -8.08 17.04 -4.37
C GLU A 280 -7.90 18.14 -3.32
N ALA A 281 -7.58 17.78 -2.08
CA ALA A 281 -7.34 18.73 -0.99
C ALA A 281 -5.96 19.42 -1.11
N VAL A 282 -4.98 18.74 -1.71
CA VAL A 282 -3.61 19.26 -1.88
C VAL A 282 -3.49 20.08 -3.18
N ASN A 283 -4.15 19.65 -4.25
CA ASN A 283 -4.05 20.24 -5.59
C ASN A 283 -4.55 21.69 -5.68
N VAL A 284 -5.26 22.19 -4.66
CA VAL A 284 -5.66 23.60 -4.59
C VAL A 284 -4.44 24.54 -4.47
N PHE A 285 -3.31 24.03 -3.96
CA PHE A 285 -2.07 24.78 -3.71
C PHE A 285 -1.01 24.57 -4.80
N LYS A 286 -1.31 23.83 -5.87
CA LYS A 286 -0.33 23.39 -6.87
C LYS A 286 0.42 24.54 -7.58
N ASP A 287 -0.21 25.71 -7.68
CA ASP A 287 0.33 26.86 -8.40
C ASP A 287 0.87 27.94 -7.44
N ASP A 288 0.83 27.71 -6.12
CA ASP A 288 1.13 28.73 -5.11
C ASP A 288 2.55 29.25 -5.19
N VAL A 289 3.53 28.35 -5.38
CA VAL A 289 4.95 28.72 -5.48
C VAL A 289 5.21 29.49 -6.77
N ALA A 290 4.69 29.01 -7.91
CA ALA A 290 4.81 29.71 -9.18
C ALA A 290 4.17 31.11 -9.14
N ASN A 291 2.99 31.22 -8.49
CA ASN A 291 2.29 32.48 -8.28
C ASN A 291 3.08 33.42 -7.36
N ALA A 292 3.64 32.92 -6.25
CA ALA A 292 4.46 33.69 -5.34
C ALA A 292 5.74 34.21 -6.02
N ALA A 293 6.45 33.35 -6.76
CA ALA A 293 7.63 33.73 -7.53
C ALA A 293 7.29 34.77 -8.63
N ALA A 294 6.15 34.62 -9.31
CA ALA A 294 5.67 35.60 -10.27
C ALA A 294 5.33 36.95 -9.61
N ALA A 295 4.74 36.93 -8.41
CA ALA A 295 4.45 38.13 -7.64
C ALA A 295 5.73 38.83 -7.17
N ALA A 296 6.73 38.09 -6.68
CA ALA A 296 8.04 38.62 -6.28
C ALA A 296 8.77 39.29 -7.46
N ARG A 297 8.77 38.65 -8.64
CA ARG A 297 9.33 39.24 -9.88
C ARG A 297 8.64 40.54 -10.29
N ARG A 298 7.32 40.65 -10.12
CA ARG A 298 6.58 41.90 -10.41
C ARG A 298 6.95 43.03 -9.45
N LEU A 299 7.18 42.72 -8.17
CA LEU A 299 7.60 43.70 -7.16
C LEU A 299 9.03 44.20 -7.39
N GLN A 300 9.94 43.34 -7.85
CA GLN A 300 11.32 43.74 -8.20
C GLN A 300 11.38 44.56 -9.51
N GLY A 301 10.47 44.30 -10.46
CA GLY A 301 10.37 45.03 -11.73
C GLY A 301 9.86 46.48 -11.61
N SER A 302 9.33 46.92 -10.47
CA SER A 302 8.87 48.30 -10.26
C SER A 302 9.91 49.22 -9.60
N ALA A 303 11.09 48.70 -9.22
CA ALA A 303 12.13 49.47 -8.53
C ALA A 303 13.28 49.93 -9.43
N SER A 304 13.29 49.54 -10.71
CA SER A 304 14.39 49.80 -11.65
C SER A 304 13.95 50.65 -12.84
N THR A 305 13.57 51.90 -12.57
CA THR A 305 13.49 52.95 -13.59
C THR A 305 14.51 54.07 -13.30
N SER A 306 15.80 53.75 -13.45
CA SER A 306 16.78 54.73 -13.96
C SER A 306 18.12 54.06 -14.31
N SER A 307 18.60 54.42 -15.51
CA SER A 307 19.93 54.25 -16.10
C SER A 307 20.24 52.94 -16.83
N SER A 308 20.08 53.02 -18.15
CA SER A 308 20.64 52.17 -19.20
C SER A 308 22.17 52.22 -19.26
N LEU A 309 22.81 51.09 -19.58
CA LEU A 309 23.68 50.93 -20.77
C LEU A 309 24.22 49.49 -20.88
N ALA A 310 24.03 48.90 -22.07
CA ALA A 310 24.68 47.76 -22.74
C ALA A 310 25.55 46.80 -21.90
N SER A 311 25.39 45.47 -22.01
CA SER A 311 25.86 44.72 -23.19
C SER A 311 25.32 43.28 -23.16
N GLY A 312 25.10 42.71 -24.35
CA GLY A 312 24.34 41.48 -24.54
C GLY A 312 25.10 40.18 -24.34
N LEU A 313 24.31 39.13 -24.09
CA LEU A 313 24.44 37.74 -24.56
C LEU A 313 23.15 37.00 -24.12
N PRO A 314 22.48 36.21 -24.97
CA PRO A 314 21.28 35.47 -24.57
C PRO A 314 21.68 34.18 -23.85
N LEU A 315 21.53 34.14 -22.52
CA LEU A 315 21.53 32.89 -21.77
C LEU A 315 20.12 32.27 -21.81
N GLY A 316 20.08 30.96 -22.07
CA GLY A 316 18.85 30.18 -22.25
C GLY A 316 17.94 30.10 -21.01
N PRO A 317 16.77 29.44 -21.12
CA PRO A 317 15.64 29.64 -20.21
C PRO A 317 15.77 29.02 -18.80
N ASN A 318 16.96 28.59 -18.37
CA ASN A 318 17.15 27.84 -17.12
C ASN A 318 17.86 28.64 -16.00
N GLY A 319 17.83 29.97 -16.06
CA GLY A 319 18.41 30.84 -15.03
C GLY A 319 17.36 31.55 -14.18
N ALA A 320 16.44 30.83 -13.55
CA ALA A 320 15.62 31.40 -12.50
C ALA A 320 16.36 31.21 -11.16
N ASN A 321 16.93 32.29 -10.62
CA ASN A 321 17.37 32.32 -9.22
C ASN A 321 16.22 31.81 -8.33
N SER A 322 16.44 30.67 -7.70
CA SER A 322 15.53 30.01 -6.78
C SER A 322 15.70 30.56 -5.35
N ASP A 323 15.81 31.89 -5.21
CA ASP A 323 16.11 32.52 -3.92
C ASP A 323 14.88 32.78 -3.05
N ASP A 324 13.66 32.50 -3.49
CA ASP A 324 12.45 32.88 -2.75
C ASP A 324 11.51 31.69 -2.50
N ILE A 325 11.98 30.68 -1.76
CA ILE A 325 11.08 29.86 -0.95
C ILE A 325 10.92 30.58 0.39
N ALA A 326 9.83 31.32 0.53
CA ALA A 326 9.48 32.05 1.75
C ALA A 326 9.18 31.06 2.90
N TRP A 327 10.24 30.54 3.53
CA TRP A 327 10.14 29.91 4.83
C TRP A 327 9.79 30.98 5.85
N VAL A 328 8.71 30.74 6.60
CA VAL A 328 8.34 31.51 7.78
C VAL A 328 9.51 31.39 8.78
N GLU A 329 10.36 32.42 8.82
CA GLU A 329 11.24 32.88 9.93
C GLU A 329 12.54 33.60 9.48
N SER A 330 12.71 33.98 8.20
CA SER A 330 13.90 34.79 7.79
C SER A 330 13.94 36.19 8.42
N LYS A 331 12.85 36.67 9.02
CA LYS A 331 12.79 37.97 9.71
C LYS A 331 13.23 37.93 11.18
N GLU A 332 13.43 36.74 11.76
CA GLU A 332 13.77 36.59 13.20
C GLU A 332 15.17 36.01 13.45
N MET A 333 15.86 35.53 12.41
CA MET A 333 17.22 35.00 12.50
C MET A 333 18.22 36.05 11.98
N GLY A 334 19.33 36.28 12.70
CA GLY A 334 20.37 37.21 12.27
C GLY A 334 20.93 36.86 10.88
N GLN A 335 21.35 37.88 10.11
CA GLN A 335 21.81 37.75 8.71
C GLN A 335 22.86 36.64 8.50
N ASP A 336 23.70 36.36 9.50
CA ASP A 336 24.72 35.31 9.44
C ASP A 336 24.14 33.88 9.42
N VAL A 337 22.95 33.65 9.97
CA VAL A 337 22.29 32.34 10.00
C VAL A 337 21.60 32.05 8.66
N VAL A 338 21.00 33.07 8.03
CA VAL A 338 20.37 32.96 6.70
C VAL A 338 21.39 32.53 5.66
N GLY A 339 22.56 33.18 5.61
CA GLY A 339 23.63 32.81 4.68
C GLY A 339 24.23 31.40 4.91
N GLN A 340 24.16 30.87 6.13
CA GLN A 340 24.58 29.50 6.43
C GLN A 340 23.54 28.45 5.99
N VAL A 341 22.25 28.76 6.12
CA VAL A 341 21.15 27.91 5.62
C VAL A 341 21.19 27.84 4.10
N ASP A 342 21.34 28.99 3.42
CA ASP A 342 21.43 29.05 1.96
C ASP A 342 22.64 28.27 1.44
N ALA A 343 23.81 28.41 2.08
CA ALA A 343 24.98 27.62 1.72
C ALA A 343 24.83 26.11 1.97
N CYS A 344 23.97 25.70 2.91
CA CYS A 344 23.68 24.30 3.18
C CYS A 344 22.71 23.74 2.13
N VAL A 345 21.68 24.50 1.78
CA VAL A 345 20.69 24.17 0.72
C VAL A 345 21.37 24.08 -0.65
N GLU A 346 22.22 25.05 -1.00
CA GLU A 346 23.03 25.05 -2.22
C GLU A 346 23.95 23.82 -2.31
N ARG A 347 24.66 23.48 -1.22
CA ARG A 347 25.53 22.29 -1.18
C ARG A 347 24.73 20.99 -1.25
N TRP A 348 23.52 20.96 -0.71
CA TRP A 348 22.64 19.80 -0.79
C TRP A 348 22.09 19.60 -2.20
N HIS A 349 21.69 20.68 -2.87
CA HIS A 349 21.27 20.67 -4.27
C HIS A 349 22.39 20.18 -5.20
N ALA A 350 23.62 20.66 -5.00
CA ALA A 350 24.80 20.25 -5.76
C ALA A 350 25.17 18.76 -5.57
N ALA A 351 24.77 18.15 -4.45
CA ALA A 351 25.05 16.73 -4.16
C ALA A 351 24.06 15.76 -4.83
N SER A 352 22.97 16.24 -5.43
CA SER A 352 22.00 15.38 -6.12
C SER A 352 22.36 15.27 -7.62
N PRO A 353 22.83 14.11 -8.11
CA PRO A 353 23.20 13.98 -9.52
C PRO A 353 21.97 14.16 -10.41
N ASP A 354 22.02 15.08 -11.37
CA ASP A 354 20.91 15.46 -12.25
C ASP A 354 20.27 14.28 -13.01
N ALA A 355 21.02 13.20 -13.24
CA ALA A 355 20.49 11.94 -13.79
C ALA A 355 19.37 11.32 -12.94
N LYS A 356 19.34 11.59 -11.62
CA LYS A 356 18.27 11.13 -10.72
C LYS A 356 16.99 11.95 -10.88
N LYS A 357 17.06 13.23 -11.29
CA LYS A 357 15.86 14.09 -11.48
C LYS A 357 14.97 13.54 -12.60
N ARG A 358 15.54 13.21 -13.76
CA ARG A 358 14.82 12.58 -14.88
C ARG A 358 14.24 11.20 -14.55
N MET A 359 14.84 10.47 -13.60
CA MET A 359 14.30 9.19 -13.15
C MET A 359 13.06 9.36 -12.26
N VAL A 360 12.93 10.49 -11.55
CA VAL A 360 11.77 10.80 -10.70
C VAL A 360 10.56 11.21 -11.54
N GLU A 361 10.75 11.91 -12.67
CA GLU A 361 9.70 12.30 -13.62
C GLU A 361 8.87 11.11 -14.15
N LEU A 362 9.45 9.91 -14.14
CA LEU A 362 8.76 8.68 -14.55
C LEU A 362 7.59 8.33 -13.60
N PHE A 363 7.60 8.82 -12.35
CA PHE A 363 6.67 8.40 -11.31
C PHE A 363 5.59 9.46 -11.10
N ALA A 364 4.33 9.03 -11.06
CA ALA A 364 3.21 9.88 -10.68
C ALA A 364 3.23 10.23 -9.18
N VAL A 365 3.73 9.30 -8.34
CA VAL A 365 3.92 9.52 -6.91
C VAL A 365 5.41 9.33 -6.57
N ALA A 366 6.14 10.43 -6.43
CA ALA A 366 7.58 10.39 -6.16
C ALA A 366 7.90 10.02 -4.69
N GLY A 367 6.91 10.07 -3.80
CA GLY A 367 7.14 9.89 -2.37
C GLY A 367 5.90 10.08 -1.51
N VAL A 368 6.14 10.32 -0.23
CA VAL A 368 5.11 10.65 0.76
C VAL A 368 5.65 11.75 1.67
N PHE A 369 4.82 12.76 1.95
CA PHE A 369 5.06 13.71 3.01
C PHE A 369 4.43 13.22 4.31
N LEU A 370 5.19 13.32 5.39
CA LEU A 370 4.74 12.99 6.73
C LEU A 370 5.01 14.18 7.64
N THR A 371 3.95 14.69 8.28
CA THR A 371 4.10 15.73 9.30
C THR A 371 3.92 15.13 10.68
N LEU A 372 4.89 15.37 11.56
CA LEU A 372 4.92 14.92 12.94
C LEU A 372 4.96 16.13 13.89
N CYS A 373 4.30 16.04 15.04
CA CYS A 373 4.60 16.97 16.14
C CYS A 373 5.90 16.56 16.84
N ARG A 374 6.46 17.47 17.67
CA ARG A 374 7.65 17.17 18.49
C ARG A 374 7.52 15.94 19.42
N HIS A 375 6.28 15.53 19.74
CA HIS A 375 6.00 14.35 20.57
C HIS A 375 5.87 13.05 19.74
N GLY A 376 6.11 13.10 18.43
CA GLY A 376 6.11 11.93 17.55
C GLY A 376 4.73 11.48 17.06
N HIS A 377 3.68 12.29 17.24
CA HIS A 377 2.37 11.97 16.69
C HIS A 377 2.27 12.41 15.22
N VAL A 378 1.77 11.51 14.38
CA VAL A 378 1.42 11.82 12.98
C VAL A 378 0.25 12.77 12.93
N LEU A 379 0.50 13.98 12.43
CA LEU A 379 -0.51 15.02 12.20
C LEU A 379 -1.29 14.72 10.92
N VAL A 380 -0.59 14.77 9.80
CA VAL A 380 -1.11 14.50 8.45
C VAL A 380 -0.06 13.78 7.61
N ILE A 381 -0.52 13.11 6.56
CA ILE A 381 0.26 12.37 5.58
C ILE A 381 -0.38 12.60 4.21
N CYS A 382 0.42 12.76 3.17
CA CYS A 382 -0.07 12.82 1.80
C CYS A 382 0.95 12.25 0.82
N ASP A 383 0.47 11.82 -0.34
CA ASP A 383 1.37 11.42 -1.42
C ASP A 383 2.08 12.65 -2.00
N MET A 384 3.36 12.50 -2.30
CA MET A 384 4.14 13.50 -3.03
C MET A 384 3.91 13.26 -4.52
N ILE A 385 2.98 14.02 -5.10
CA ILE A 385 2.61 13.95 -6.51
C ILE A 385 3.50 14.93 -7.27
N CYS A 386 3.97 14.55 -8.46
CA CYS A 386 4.78 15.43 -9.29
C CYS A 386 4.01 16.72 -9.62
N SER A 387 4.41 17.86 -9.03
CA SER A 387 3.86 19.20 -9.30
C SER A 387 4.41 19.82 -10.59
N GLY A 388 5.35 19.16 -11.27
CA GLY A 388 6.05 19.72 -12.44
C GLY A 388 7.09 20.79 -12.10
N GLU A 389 7.42 20.95 -10.82
CA GLU A 389 8.39 21.94 -10.32
C GLU A 389 9.82 21.37 -10.14
N LEU A 390 10.01 20.05 -10.30
CA LEU A 390 11.29 19.34 -10.14
C LEU A 390 11.99 19.04 -11.46
#